data_AF-A0A969NNA8-F1
#
_entry.id   AF-A0A969NNA8-F1
#
_cell.length_a   1.000
_cell.length_b   1.000
_cell.length_c   1.000
_cell.angle_alpha   90.00
_cell.angle_beta   90.00
_cell.angle_gamma   90.00
#
_symmetry.space_group_name_H-M   'P 1'
#
loop_
_entity.id
_entity.type
_entity.pdbx_description
1 polymer ?
#
loop_
_entity_poly.entity_id
_entity_poly.type
_entity_poly.pdbx_seq_one_letter_code
_entity_poly.pdbx_strand_id
1 'polypeptide(L)'
;MNFDNYKQKTGVLASVADMTMKLRSIVSTVVIEADNLAYSGGEINSSSQQISESANALAASSEEVAASMEEMGANIQVNAENANQTEQISVETMDKLNESSIAVKTSVESMHNIVEKIAIINDIAFQTNILALNAAVEAARAGEQGKGFAVVASEVRKLAERSKNAAEEINQLSGKGLAVAETAEQRFSSIVPEMKRTIMLVQQIAAASGELNSGMKQIELTIQQLNQISQHNAASSEEMAATSEELASKGVKLKNTVSYFDIGKK
;
A
#
# COMPACT_ATOMS: atom_id res chain seq x y z
N MET A 1 -35.50 95.81 -52.07
CA MET A 1 -35.07 96.04 -50.67
C MET A 1 -34.19 94.88 -50.25
N ASN A 2 -32.94 95.22 -49.99
CA ASN A 2 -31.83 94.42 -49.46
C ASN A 2 -32.21 93.35 -48.42
N PHE A 3 -31.88 92.08 -48.69
CA PHE A 3 -31.60 91.05 -47.67
C PHE A 3 -30.49 90.07 -48.12
N ASP A 4 -29.60 90.49 -49.02
CA ASP A 4 -28.41 89.72 -49.44
C ASP A 4 -27.24 89.86 -48.45
N ASN A 5 -27.48 89.62 -47.16
CA ASN A 5 -26.42 89.75 -46.15
C ASN A 5 -26.43 88.69 -45.04
N TYR A 6 -26.87 87.45 -45.35
CA TYR A 6 -26.85 86.34 -44.38
C TYR A 6 -25.94 85.15 -44.75
N LYS A 7 -25.33 85.14 -45.94
CA LYS A 7 -24.48 84.02 -46.43
C LYS A 7 -22.97 84.19 -46.20
N GLN A 8 -22.53 85.29 -45.60
CA GLN A 8 -21.11 85.53 -45.28
C GLN A 8 -20.80 85.57 -43.77
N LYS A 9 -21.74 85.13 -42.92
CA LYS A 9 -21.47 84.77 -41.51
C LYS A 9 -21.21 83.26 -41.29
N THR A 10 -21.14 82.45 -42.35
CA THR A 10 -21.22 80.98 -42.28
C THR A 10 -19.91 80.23 -42.55
N GLY A 11 -18.76 80.90 -42.65
CA GLY A 11 -17.45 80.24 -42.81
C GLY A 11 -16.81 79.89 -41.46
N VAL A 12 -16.20 80.88 -40.81
CA VAL A 12 -15.41 80.68 -39.58
C VAL A 12 -16.27 80.37 -38.34
N LEU A 13 -17.39 81.08 -38.15
CA LEU A 13 -18.26 80.85 -36.98
C LEU A 13 -18.88 79.44 -36.99
N ALA A 14 -19.26 78.97 -38.18
CA ALA A 14 -19.76 77.61 -38.38
C ALA A 14 -18.66 76.56 -38.16
N SER A 15 -17.43 76.79 -38.64
CA SER A 15 -16.29 75.91 -38.40
C SER A 15 -15.87 75.85 -36.92
N VAL A 16 -15.94 76.98 -36.19
CA VAL A 16 -15.67 77.01 -34.74
C VAL A 16 -16.78 76.27 -33.96
N ALA A 17 -18.04 76.39 -34.38
CA ALA A 17 -19.14 75.63 -33.81
C ALA A 17 -18.97 74.11 -34.05
N ASP A 18 -18.61 73.70 -35.28
CA ASP A 18 -18.32 72.30 -35.62
C ASP A 18 -17.13 71.73 -34.82
N MET A 19 -16.05 72.51 -34.69
CA MET A 19 -14.90 72.16 -33.86
C MET A 19 -15.30 72.01 -32.38
N THR A 20 -16.15 72.89 -31.86
CA THR A 20 -16.65 72.81 -30.48
C THR A 20 -17.47 71.53 -30.26
N MET A 21 -18.33 71.15 -31.20
CA MET A 21 -19.10 69.90 -31.13
C MET A 21 -18.19 68.66 -31.16
N LYS A 22 -17.19 68.64 -32.05
CA LYS A 22 -16.21 67.55 -32.12
C LYS A 22 -15.36 67.46 -30.85
N LEU A 23 -14.90 68.59 -30.31
CA LEU A 23 -14.13 68.64 -29.08
C LEU A 23 -14.96 68.14 -27.89
N ARG A 24 -16.25 68.54 -27.80
CA ARG A 24 -17.19 68.01 -26.80
C ARG A 24 -17.35 66.49 -26.92
N SER A 25 -17.50 65.97 -28.14
CA SER A 25 -17.59 64.53 -28.37
C SER A 25 -16.32 63.81 -27.91
N ILE A 26 -15.13 64.30 -28.29
CA ILE A 26 -13.85 63.71 -27.90
C ILE A 26 -13.69 63.74 -26.37
N VAL A 27 -13.95 64.87 -25.73
CA VAL A 27 -13.84 64.99 -24.27
C VAL A 27 -14.84 64.07 -23.57
N SER A 28 -16.07 63.97 -24.08
CA SER A 28 -17.07 63.05 -23.53
C SER A 28 -16.60 61.59 -23.63
N THR A 29 -15.99 61.17 -24.74
CA THR A 29 -15.38 59.84 -24.88
C THR A 29 -14.23 59.66 -23.89
N VAL A 30 -13.33 60.65 -23.75
CA VAL A 30 -12.20 60.58 -22.80
C VAL A 30 -12.68 60.43 -21.37
N VAL A 31 -13.77 61.11 -20.96
CA VAL A 31 -14.35 60.94 -19.63
C VAL A 31 -14.89 59.53 -19.42
N ILE A 32 -15.58 58.96 -20.41
CA ILE A 32 -16.10 57.59 -20.34
C ILE A 32 -14.95 56.57 -20.24
N GLU A 33 -13.93 56.69 -21.08
CA GLU A 33 -12.77 55.79 -21.05
C GLU A 33 -11.95 55.93 -19.77
N ALA A 34 -11.85 57.15 -19.21
CA ALA A 34 -11.19 57.39 -17.93
C ALA A 34 -11.94 56.74 -16.75
N ASP A 35 -13.27 56.79 -16.75
CA ASP A 35 -14.12 56.10 -15.76
C ASP A 35 -14.00 54.57 -15.91
N ASN A 36 -13.98 54.06 -17.15
CA ASN A 36 -13.74 52.64 -17.42
C ASN A 36 -12.36 52.19 -16.92
N LEU A 37 -11.31 52.99 -17.14
CA LEU A 37 -9.96 52.68 -16.68
C LEU A 37 -9.88 52.62 -15.15
N ALA A 38 -10.55 53.55 -14.46
CA ALA A 38 -10.63 53.56 -13.01
C ALA A 38 -11.36 52.33 -12.46
N TYR A 39 -12.47 51.96 -13.10
CA TYR A 39 -13.23 50.76 -12.74
C TYR A 39 -12.42 49.48 -12.98
N SER A 40 -11.81 49.32 -14.16
CA SER A 40 -10.97 48.16 -14.47
C SER A 40 -9.76 48.05 -13.54
N GLY A 41 -9.12 49.15 -13.16
CA GLY A 41 -8.07 49.14 -12.14
C GLY A 41 -8.57 48.61 -10.79
N GLY A 42 -9.76 49.02 -10.35
CA GLY A 42 -10.37 48.50 -9.13
C GLY A 42 -10.62 46.98 -9.17
N GLU A 43 -11.16 46.49 -10.29
CA GLU A 43 -11.43 45.05 -10.49
C GLU A 43 -10.16 44.21 -10.54
N ILE A 44 -9.11 44.68 -11.24
CA ILE A 44 -7.82 43.97 -11.29
C ILE A 44 -7.17 43.95 -9.90
N ASN A 45 -7.25 45.05 -9.14
CA ASN A 45 -6.73 45.09 -7.76
C ASN A 45 -7.44 44.06 -6.85
N SER A 46 -8.76 44.00 -6.91
CA SER A 46 -9.56 42.99 -6.18
C SER A 46 -9.15 41.57 -6.56
N SER A 47 -9.02 41.30 -7.86
CA SER A 47 -8.58 39.99 -8.37
C SER A 47 -7.16 39.64 -7.91
N SER A 48 -6.26 40.62 -7.87
CA SER A 48 -4.88 40.45 -7.39
C SER A 48 -4.84 40.04 -5.92
N GLN A 49 -5.65 40.69 -5.08
CA GLN A 49 -5.75 40.33 -3.66
C GLN A 49 -6.24 38.89 -3.47
N GLN A 50 -7.25 38.46 -4.24
CA GLN A 50 -7.73 37.08 -4.20
C GLN A 50 -6.67 36.05 -4.64
N ILE A 51 -5.86 36.37 -5.65
CA ILE A 51 -4.75 35.50 -6.08
C ILE A 51 -3.70 35.42 -4.98
N SER A 52 -3.36 36.54 -4.32
CA SER A 52 -2.41 36.55 -3.20
C SER A 52 -2.91 35.70 -2.02
N GLU A 53 -4.18 35.84 -1.64
CA GLU A 53 -4.80 34.99 -0.61
C GLU A 53 -4.77 33.50 -0.98
N SER A 54 -5.11 33.18 -2.23
CA SER A 54 -5.09 31.81 -2.74
C SER A 54 -3.68 31.24 -2.80
N ALA A 55 -2.68 32.04 -3.16
CA ALA A 55 -1.28 31.65 -3.16
C ALA A 55 -0.81 31.29 -1.75
N ASN A 56 -1.11 32.13 -0.75
CA ASN A 56 -0.79 31.85 0.65
C ASN A 56 -1.47 30.58 1.16
N ALA A 57 -2.75 30.37 0.84
CA ALA A 57 -3.45 29.13 1.17
C ALA A 57 -2.80 27.90 0.53
N LEU A 58 -2.41 28.00 -0.75
CA LEU A 58 -1.72 26.92 -1.46
C LEU A 58 -0.35 26.59 -0.83
N ALA A 59 0.40 27.60 -0.38
CA ALA A 59 1.66 27.38 0.33
C ALA A 59 1.44 26.59 1.62
N ALA A 60 0.46 26.99 2.45
CA ALA A 60 0.12 26.28 3.67
C ALA A 60 -0.32 24.83 3.41
N SER A 61 -1.18 24.60 2.41
CA SER A 61 -1.57 23.22 2.03
C SER A 61 -0.38 22.41 1.51
N SER A 62 0.56 23.04 0.79
CA SER A 62 1.76 22.36 0.30
C SER A 62 2.69 21.93 1.43
N GLU A 63 2.82 22.74 2.50
CA GLU A 63 3.54 22.36 3.72
C GLU A 63 2.89 21.18 4.45
N GLU A 64 1.56 21.15 4.56
CA GLU A 64 0.83 20.04 5.18
C GLU A 64 0.99 18.74 4.39
N VAL A 65 0.93 18.81 3.06
CA VAL A 65 1.19 17.67 2.19
C VAL A 65 2.64 17.22 2.34
N ALA A 66 3.61 18.13 2.41
CA ALA A 66 5.02 17.77 2.62
C ALA A 66 5.22 17.00 3.94
N ALA A 67 4.63 17.46 5.04
CA ALA A 67 4.70 16.77 6.33
C ALA A 67 4.06 15.36 6.26
N SER A 68 2.91 15.25 5.59
CA SER A 68 2.26 13.94 5.36
C SER A 68 3.14 13.01 4.50
N MET A 69 3.91 13.58 3.58
CA MET A 69 4.84 12.82 2.74
C MET A 69 6.06 12.33 3.52
N GLU A 70 6.59 13.11 4.46
CA GLU A 70 7.67 12.66 5.34
C GLU A 70 7.23 11.46 6.20
N GLU A 71 6.04 11.54 6.81
CA GLU A 71 5.48 10.43 7.59
C GLU A 71 5.24 9.19 6.72
N MET A 72 4.71 9.37 5.52
CA MET A 72 4.51 8.27 4.57
C MET A 72 5.85 7.63 4.15
N GLY A 73 6.90 8.43 3.93
CA GLY A 73 8.24 7.95 3.65
C GLY A 73 8.79 7.07 4.77
N ALA A 74 8.62 7.49 6.03
CA ALA A 74 9.01 6.71 7.19
C ALA A 74 8.26 5.36 7.25
N ASN A 75 6.94 5.38 7.01
CA ASN A 75 6.12 4.17 6.99
C ASN A 75 6.51 3.21 5.85
N ILE A 76 6.83 3.72 4.67
CA ILE A 76 7.32 2.91 3.54
C ILE A 76 8.65 2.23 3.89
N GLN A 77 9.56 2.94 4.57
CA GLN A 77 10.84 2.40 5.00
C GLN A 77 10.66 1.28 6.05
N VAL A 78 9.77 1.50 7.02
CA VAL A 78 9.40 0.46 8.01
C VAL A 78 8.78 -0.75 7.32
N ASN A 79 7.91 -0.56 6.32
CA ASN A 79 7.33 -1.66 5.55
C ASN A 79 8.38 -2.46 4.77
N ALA A 80 9.36 -1.79 4.16
CA ALA A 80 10.46 -2.47 3.48
C ALA A 80 11.31 -3.31 4.45
N GLU A 81 11.61 -2.77 5.62
CA GLU A 81 12.36 -3.48 6.66
C GLU A 81 11.57 -4.68 7.21
N ASN A 82 10.29 -4.49 7.52
CA ASN A 82 9.41 -5.57 7.96
C ASN A 82 9.29 -6.68 6.91
N ALA A 83 9.26 -6.33 5.63
CA ALA A 83 9.29 -7.31 4.55
C ALA A 83 10.61 -8.11 4.57
N ASN A 84 11.77 -7.45 4.59
CA ASN A 84 13.06 -8.14 4.65
C ASN A 84 13.18 -9.07 5.88
N GLN A 85 12.74 -8.62 7.05
CA GLN A 85 12.73 -9.43 8.26
C GLN A 85 11.80 -10.64 8.14
N THR A 86 10.61 -10.44 7.57
CA THR A 86 9.64 -11.53 7.33
C THR A 86 10.19 -12.55 6.33
N GLU A 87 10.92 -12.11 5.31
CA GLU A 87 11.61 -12.98 4.37
C GLU A 87 12.64 -13.85 5.10
N GLN A 88 13.51 -13.23 5.92
CA GLN A 88 14.51 -13.97 6.68
C GLN A 88 13.88 -15.02 7.60
N ILE A 89 12.86 -14.64 8.38
CA ILE A 89 12.13 -15.57 9.25
C ILE A 89 11.51 -16.71 8.44
N SER A 90 10.99 -16.42 7.25
CA SER A 90 10.38 -17.42 6.38
C SER A 90 11.41 -18.41 5.84
N VAL A 91 12.60 -17.95 5.46
CA VAL A 91 13.71 -18.80 5.04
C VAL A 91 14.17 -19.70 6.19
N GLU A 92 14.43 -19.13 7.38
CA GLU A 92 14.81 -19.90 8.56
C GLU A 92 13.75 -20.94 8.96
N THR A 93 12.47 -20.60 8.81
CA THR A 93 11.36 -21.52 9.06
C THR A 93 11.34 -22.66 8.04
N MET A 94 11.65 -22.38 6.77
CA MET A 94 11.75 -23.40 5.74
C MET A 94 12.88 -24.40 6.03
N ASP A 95 14.02 -23.93 6.53
CA ASP A 95 15.14 -24.79 6.94
C ASP A 95 14.75 -25.70 8.11
N LYS A 96 14.11 -25.14 9.15
CA LYS A 96 13.59 -25.91 10.31
C LYS A 96 12.54 -26.95 9.89
N LEU A 97 11.68 -26.63 8.91
CA LEU A 97 10.71 -27.57 8.36
C LEU A 97 11.40 -28.72 7.62
N ASN A 98 12.47 -28.44 6.89
CA ASN A 98 13.25 -29.47 6.20
C ASN A 98 13.93 -30.42 7.19
N GLU A 99 14.55 -29.89 8.26
CA GLU A 99 15.10 -30.69 9.35
C GLU A 99 14.02 -31.56 10.02
N SER A 100 12.85 -30.96 10.31
CA SER A 100 11.71 -31.67 10.90
C SER A 100 11.18 -32.78 10.00
N SER A 101 11.13 -32.54 8.68
CA SER A 101 10.73 -33.54 7.68
C SER A 101 11.67 -34.74 7.66
N ILE A 102 12.99 -34.51 7.73
CA ILE A 102 14.00 -35.58 7.83
C ILE A 102 13.81 -36.41 9.12
N ALA A 103 13.55 -35.75 10.25
CA ALA A 103 13.32 -36.42 11.53
C ALA A 103 12.05 -37.30 11.51
N VAL A 104 10.97 -36.81 10.89
CA VAL A 104 9.73 -37.60 10.70
C VAL A 104 9.99 -38.79 9.79
N LYS A 105 10.70 -38.61 8.67
CA LYS A 105 11.04 -39.70 7.76
C LYS A 105 11.85 -40.80 8.46
N THR A 106 12.83 -40.41 9.27
CA THR A 106 13.60 -41.36 10.10
C THR A 106 12.70 -42.10 11.10
N SER A 107 11.70 -41.43 11.65
CA SER A 107 10.72 -42.04 12.57
C SER A 107 9.81 -43.05 11.84
N VAL A 108 9.37 -42.75 10.62
CA VAL A 108 8.60 -43.67 9.75
C VAL A 108 9.42 -44.94 9.47
N GLU A 109 10.67 -44.79 9.05
CA GLU A 109 11.58 -45.92 8.81
C GLU A 109 11.78 -46.77 10.08
N SER A 110 11.93 -46.12 11.24
CA SER A 110 12.06 -46.81 12.54
C SER A 110 10.79 -47.58 12.90
N MET A 111 9.60 -47.01 12.68
CA MET A 111 8.33 -47.68 12.93
C MET A 111 8.13 -48.89 12.01
N HIS A 112 8.52 -48.80 10.74
CA HIS A 112 8.52 -49.95 9.82
C HIS A 112 9.41 -51.09 10.35
N ASN A 113 10.62 -50.77 10.80
CA ASN A 113 11.52 -51.75 11.40
C ASN A 113 10.90 -52.41 12.66
N ILE A 114 10.22 -51.63 13.51
CA ILE A 114 9.52 -52.18 14.69
C ILE A 114 8.43 -53.16 14.25
N VAL A 115 7.58 -52.80 13.30
CA VAL A 115 6.51 -53.67 12.78
C VAL A 115 7.09 -54.98 12.23
N GLU A 116 8.19 -54.91 11.47
CA GLU A 116 8.87 -56.09 10.94
C GLU A 116 9.40 -57.00 12.07
N LYS A 117 10.09 -56.44 13.08
CA LYS A 117 10.62 -57.25 14.19
C LYS A 117 9.53 -57.83 15.08
N ILE A 118 8.41 -57.13 15.26
CA ILE A 118 7.27 -57.62 16.03
C ILE A 118 6.54 -58.74 15.29
N ALA A 119 6.47 -58.70 13.95
CA ALA A 119 5.96 -59.81 13.16
C ALA A 119 6.78 -61.10 13.40
N ILE A 120 8.11 -60.99 13.42
CA ILE A 120 9.00 -62.13 13.74
C ILE A 120 8.74 -62.64 15.17
N ILE A 121 8.56 -61.75 16.15
CA ILE A 121 8.25 -62.15 17.55
C ILE A 121 6.91 -62.89 17.62
N ASN A 122 5.90 -62.43 16.87
CA ASN A 122 4.60 -63.10 16.79
C ASN A 122 4.74 -64.52 16.21
N ASP A 123 5.53 -64.68 15.15
CA ASP A 123 5.82 -65.98 14.54
C ASP A 123 6.54 -66.93 15.52
N ILE A 124 7.52 -66.42 16.28
CA ILE A 124 8.21 -67.18 17.33
C ILE A 124 7.22 -67.60 18.43
N ALA A 125 6.35 -66.70 18.88
CA ALA A 125 5.33 -67.01 19.88
C ALA A 125 4.36 -68.09 19.37
N PHE A 126 3.94 -68.01 18.11
CA PHE A 126 3.10 -69.03 17.47
C PHE A 126 3.79 -70.40 17.40
N GLN A 127 5.05 -70.45 16.93
CA GLN A 127 5.83 -71.69 16.90
C GLN A 127 6.02 -72.29 18.30
N THR A 128 6.32 -71.44 19.30
CA THR A 128 6.48 -71.86 20.70
C THR A 128 5.19 -72.45 21.26
N ASN A 129 4.03 -71.85 20.92
CA ASN A 129 2.72 -72.36 21.31
C ASN A 129 2.45 -73.75 20.70
N ILE A 130 2.79 -73.97 19.43
CA ILE A 130 2.67 -75.28 18.77
C ILE A 130 3.62 -76.32 19.39
N LEU A 131 4.86 -75.93 19.66
CA LEU A 131 5.85 -76.78 20.36
C LEU A 131 5.36 -77.20 21.75
N ALA A 132 4.83 -76.26 22.53
CA ALA A 132 4.27 -76.52 23.85
C ALA A 132 3.03 -77.42 23.79
N LEU A 133 2.17 -77.24 22.78
CA LEU A 133 1.02 -78.11 22.55
C LEU A 133 1.46 -79.54 22.26
N ASN A 134 2.43 -79.73 21.36
CA ASN A 134 2.97 -81.05 21.04
C ASN A 134 3.61 -81.71 22.27
N ALA A 135 4.35 -80.96 23.08
CA ALA A 135 4.93 -81.45 24.33
C ALA A 135 3.86 -81.86 25.36
N ALA A 136 2.75 -81.11 25.45
CA ALA A 136 1.62 -81.45 26.33
C ALA A 136 0.93 -82.75 25.88
N VAL A 137 0.78 -82.97 24.57
CA VAL A 137 0.22 -84.20 24.00
C VAL A 137 1.12 -85.40 24.31
N GLU A 138 2.44 -85.27 24.11
CA GLU A 138 3.37 -86.37 24.37
C GLU A 138 3.51 -86.66 25.88
N ALA A 139 3.44 -85.64 26.72
CA ALA A 139 3.39 -85.80 28.17
C ALA A 139 2.13 -86.55 28.63
N ALA A 140 0.96 -86.28 28.03
CA ALA A 140 -0.26 -87.03 28.27
C ALA A 140 -0.14 -88.50 27.83
N ARG A 141 0.57 -88.74 26.73
CA ARG A 141 0.84 -90.09 26.20
C ARG A 141 1.76 -90.92 27.11
N ALA A 142 2.69 -90.27 27.81
CA ALA A 142 3.61 -90.91 28.78
C ALA A 142 2.97 -91.25 30.15
N GLY A 143 1.70 -90.88 30.38
CA GLY A 143 0.96 -91.23 31.60
C GLY A 143 1.54 -90.60 32.88
N GLU A 144 1.70 -91.41 33.93
CA GLU A 144 2.21 -90.96 35.26
C GLU A 144 3.60 -90.30 35.17
N GLN A 145 4.48 -90.79 34.29
CA GLN A 145 5.86 -90.27 34.14
C GLN A 145 5.91 -88.90 33.45
N GLY A 146 4.84 -88.52 32.73
CA GLY A 146 4.75 -87.25 32.00
C GLY A 146 4.15 -86.09 32.80
N LYS A 147 3.64 -86.32 34.02
CA LYS A 147 2.91 -85.30 34.80
C LYS A 147 3.71 -84.00 35.02
N GLY A 148 4.99 -84.10 35.34
CA GLY A 148 5.87 -82.92 35.51
C GLY A 148 6.08 -82.16 34.19
N PHE A 149 6.29 -82.88 33.09
CA PHE A 149 6.44 -82.29 31.76
C PHE A 149 5.16 -81.60 31.26
N ALA A 150 3.99 -82.17 31.56
CA ALA A 150 2.70 -81.58 31.20
C ALA A 150 2.48 -80.20 31.85
N VAL A 151 2.90 -80.02 33.11
CA VAL A 151 2.81 -78.73 33.81
C VAL A 151 3.72 -77.69 33.15
N VAL A 152 4.97 -78.06 32.85
CA VAL A 152 5.92 -77.16 32.16
C VAL A 152 5.38 -76.78 30.78
N ALA A 153 4.88 -77.74 30.00
CA ALA A 153 4.32 -77.49 28.69
C ALA A 153 3.12 -76.52 28.74
N SER A 154 2.24 -76.67 29.73
CA SER A 154 1.12 -75.74 29.97
C SER A 154 1.59 -74.32 30.28
N GLU A 155 2.63 -74.18 31.11
CA GLU A 155 3.18 -72.87 31.48
C GLU A 155 3.90 -72.20 30.30
N VAL A 156 4.67 -72.96 29.51
CA VAL A 156 5.27 -72.47 28.26
C VAL A 156 4.19 -72.03 27.28
N ARG A 157 3.08 -72.77 27.18
CA ARG A 157 1.93 -72.40 26.33
C ARG A 157 1.33 -71.06 26.75
N LYS A 158 1.07 -70.86 28.04
CA LYS A 158 0.58 -69.57 28.57
C LYS A 158 1.55 -68.43 28.29
N LEU A 159 2.86 -68.67 28.42
CA LEU A 159 3.88 -67.66 28.15
C LEU A 159 3.94 -67.28 26.66
N ALA A 160 3.78 -68.26 25.78
CA ALA A 160 3.68 -68.05 24.33
C ALA A 160 2.43 -67.24 23.95
N GLU A 161 1.27 -67.58 24.52
CA GLU A 161 0.02 -66.83 24.32
C GLU A 161 0.13 -65.39 24.83
N ARG A 162 0.73 -65.18 26.00
CA ARG A 162 1.01 -63.84 26.53
C ARG A 162 1.96 -63.04 25.62
N SER A 163 2.99 -63.68 25.08
CA SER A 163 3.94 -63.05 24.15
C SER A 163 3.27 -62.65 22.84
N LYS A 164 2.38 -63.50 22.30
CA LYS A 164 1.56 -63.20 21.13
C LYS A 164 0.69 -61.96 21.37
N ASN A 165 -0.05 -61.92 22.48
CA ASN A 165 -0.93 -60.78 22.78
C ASN A 165 -0.14 -59.47 22.89
N ALA A 166 1.03 -59.50 23.55
CA ALA A 166 1.91 -58.33 23.63
C ALA A 166 2.44 -57.90 22.24
N ALA A 167 2.79 -58.85 21.37
CA ALA A 167 3.20 -58.55 19.99
C ALA A 167 2.05 -57.90 19.18
N GLU A 168 0.81 -58.39 19.32
CA GLU A 168 -0.36 -57.79 18.67
C GLU A 168 -0.62 -56.35 19.17
N GLU A 169 -0.52 -56.10 20.47
CA GLU A 169 -0.65 -54.76 21.06
C GLU A 169 0.42 -53.78 20.54
N ILE A 170 1.69 -54.21 20.49
CA ILE A 170 2.78 -53.39 19.95
C ILE A 170 2.56 -53.11 18.46
N ASN A 171 2.10 -54.09 17.68
CA ASN A 171 1.80 -53.89 16.26
C ASN A 171 0.69 -52.84 16.07
N GLN A 172 -0.38 -52.89 16.87
CA GLN A 172 -1.44 -51.88 16.82
C GLN A 172 -0.92 -50.49 17.18
N LEU A 173 -0.11 -50.35 18.23
CA LEU A 173 0.48 -49.07 18.64
C LEU A 173 1.44 -48.52 17.57
N SER A 174 2.29 -49.38 17.01
CA SER A 174 3.25 -49.02 15.96
C SER A 174 2.53 -48.61 14.69
N GLY A 175 1.46 -49.31 14.30
CA GLY A 175 0.63 -48.94 13.15
C GLY A 175 -0.06 -47.57 13.33
N LYS A 176 -0.56 -47.27 14.53
CA LYS A 176 -1.07 -45.92 14.85
C LYS A 176 0.03 -44.86 14.77
N GLY A 177 1.22 -45.16 15.31
CA GLY A 177 2.38 -44.28 15.25
C GLY A 177 2.81 -43.97 13.81
N LEU A 178 2.84 -44.99 12.95
CA LEU A 178 3.14 -44.86 11.53
C LEU A 178 2.14 -43.93 10.83
N ALA A 179 0.84 -44.15 11.00
CA ALA A 179 -0.20 -43.31 10.39
C ALA A 179 -0.10 -41.83 10.82
N VAL A 180 0.25 -41.57 12.09
CA VAL A 180 0.48 -40.20 12.59
C VAL A 180 1.72 -39.58 11.93
N ALA A 181 2.81 -40.33 11.81
CA ALA A 181 4.04 -39.85 11.20
C ALA A 181 3.88 -39.57 9.70
N GLU A 182 3.20 -40.44 8.95
CA GLU A 182 2.87 -40.22 7.53
C GLU A 182 1.98 -38.99 7.33
N THR A 183 1.01 -38.77 8.21
CA THR A 183 0.16 -37.56 8.19
C THR A 183 1.00 -36.30 8.44
N ALA A 184 1.96 -36.36 9.36
CA ALA A 184 2.86 -35.24 9.63
C ALA A 184 3.78 -34.95 8.42
N GLU A 185 4.32 -35.98 7.77
CA GLU A 185 5.11 -35.85 6.55
C GLU A 185 4.32 -35.14 5.44
N GLN A 186 3.08 -35.57 5.18
CA GLN A 186 2.22 -34.94 4.18
C GLN A 186 1.95 -33.47 4.48
N ARG A 187 1.70 -33.11 5.75
CA ARG A 187 1.48 -31.72 6.16
C ARG A 187 2.74 -30.86 6.00
N PHE A 188 3.91 -31.39 6.33
CA PHE A 188 5.16 -30.65 6.10
C PHE A 188 5.41 -30.44 4.61
N SER A 189 5.14 -31.46 3.78
CA SER A 189 5.26 -31.33 2.33
C SER A 189 4.30 -30.29 1.73
N SER A 190 3.12 -30.07 2.33
CA SER A 190 2.19 -29.02 1.86
C SER A 190 2.58 -27.62 2.33
N ILE A 191 3.27 -27.47 3.47
CA ILE A 191 3.70 -26.16 3.99
C ILE A 191 4.85 -25.57 3.16
N VAL A 192 5.78 -26.39 2.68
CA VAL A 192 6.93 -25.92 1.88
C VAL A 192 6.54 -25.02 0.69
N PRO A 193 5.60 -25.40 -0.20
CA PRO A 193 5.19 -24.53 -1.30
C PRO A 193 4.46 -23.27 -0.82
N GLU A 194 3.71 -23.32 0.28
CA GLU A 194 3.07 -22.14 0.88
C GLU A 194 4.12 -21.15 1.40
N MET A 195 5.16 -21.63 2.08
CA MET A 195 6.26 -20.81 2.56
C MET A 195 7.03 -20.14 1.42
N LYS A 196 7.27 -20.87 0.32
CA LYS A 196 7.87 -20.27 -0.89
C LYS A 196 7.01 -19.15 -1.45
N ARG A 197 5.68 -19.34 -1.48
CA ARG A 197 4.75 -18.29 -1.91
C ARG A 197 4.78 -17.08 -0.98
N THR A 198 4.87 -17.29 0.34
CA THR A 198 5.03 -16.22 1.32
C THR A 198 6.31 -15.42 1.06
N ILE A 199 7.45 -16.09 0.85
CA ILE A 199 8.72 -15.43 0.50
C ILE A 199 8.56 -14.57 -0.75
N MET A 200 7.97 -15.12 -1.82
CA MET A 200 7.75 -14.36 -3.06
C MET A 200 6.87 -13.12 -2.84
N LEU A 201 5.79 -13.23 -2.07
CA LEU A 201 4.90 -12.10 -1.78
C LEU A 201 5.61 -11.02 -0.97
N VAL A 202 6.43 -11.43 0.00
CA VAL A 202 7.19 -10.51 0.84
C VAL A 202 8.28 -9.79 0.02
N GLN A 203 8.95 -10.48 -0.89
CA GLN A 203 9.89 -9.86 -1.84
C GLN A 203 9.18 -8.83 -2.75
N GLN A 204 7.95 -9.13 -3.18
CA GLN A 204 7.14 -8.17 -3.95
C GLN A 204 6.79 -6.93 -3.12
N ILE A 205 6.50 -7.09 -1.82
CA ILE A 205 6.26 -5.95 -0.90
C ILE A 205 7.52 -5.11 -0.77
N ALA A 206 8.69 -5.72 -0.56
CA ALA A 206 9.95 -4.99 -0.46
C ALA A 206 10.27 -4.20 -1.74
N ALA A 207 10.07 -4.82 -2.92
CA ALA A 207 10.24 -4.17 -4.21
C ALA A 207 9.26 -2.99 -4.40
N ALA A 208 7.97 -3.22 -4.12
CA ALA A 208 6.94 -2.18 -4.22
C ALA A 208 7.21 -1.02 -3.25
N SER A 209 7.67 -1.29 -2.03
CA SER A 209 8.10 -0.24 -1.09
C SER A 209 9.29 0.57 -1.65
N GLY A 210 10.24 -0.07 -2.34
CA GLY A 210 11.33 0.63 -3.01
C GLY A 210 10.86 1.56 -4.14
N GLU A 211 9.88 1.11 -4.93
CA GLU A 211 9.25 1.93 -5.97
C GLU A 211 8.46 3.10 -5.37
N LEU A 212 7.65 2.85 -4.34
CA LEU A 212 6.91 3.88 -3.61
C LEU A 212 7.85 4.94 -3.05
N ASN A 213 8.95 4.55 -2.42
CA ASN A 213 9.94 5.49 -1.91
C ASN A 213 10.56 6.37 -3.01
N SER A 214 10.73 5.82 -4.21
CA SER A 214 11.20 6.59 -5.37
C SER A 214 10.13 7.57 -5.87
N GLY A 215 8.87 7.13 -5.93
CA GLY A 215 7.73 7.99 -6.26
C GLY A 215 7.53 9.13 -5.25
N MET A 216 7.74 8.86 -3.97
CA MET A 216 7.67 9.87 -2.89
C MET A 216 8.67 11.00 -3.10
N LYS A 217 9.93 10.69 -3.45
CA LYS A 217 10.93 11.71 -3.78
C LYS A 217 10.52 12.58 -4.96
N GLN A 218 9.83 12.01 -5.95
CA GLN A 218 9.34 12.78 -7.09
C GLN A 218 8.17 13.69 -6.72
N ILE A 219 7.29 13.24 -5.82
CA ILE A 219 6.22 14.06 -5.26
C ILE A 219 6.82 15.21 -4.43
N GLU A 220 7.84 14.93 -3.61
CA GLU A 220 8.54 15.95 -2.82
C GLU A 220 9.11 17.08 -3.70
N LEU A 221 9.78 16.74 -4.80
CA LEU A 221 10.26 17.73 -5.78
C LEU A 221 9.11 18.55 -6.39
N THR A 222 7.97 17.92 -6.63
CA THR A 222 6.78 18.61 -7.17
C THR A 222 6.20 19.60 -6.16
N ILE A 223 6.17 19.23 -4.87
CA ILE A 223 5.72 20.13 -3.79
C ILE A 223 6.66 21.34 -3.65
N GLN A 224 7.97 21.12 -3.76
CA GLN A 224 8.94 22.23 -3.79
C GLN A 224 8.69 23.19 -4.95
N GLN A 225 8.35 22.67 -6.14
CA GLN A 225 7.97 23.48 -7.30
C GLN A 225 6.66 24.24 -7.06
N LEU A 226 5.65 23.61 -6.45
CA LEU A 226 4.39 24.27 -6.09
C LEU A 226 4.61 25.43 -5.12
N ASN A 227 5.50 25.27 -4.14
CA ASN A 227 5.88 26.35 -3.23
C ASN A 227 6.54 27.52 -3.97
N GLN A 228 7.41 27.26 -4.95
CA GLN A 228 7.99 28.31 -5.78
C GLN A 228 6.94 29.05 -6.61
N ILE A 229 5.98 28.32 -7.20
CA ILE A 229 4.89 28.91 -7.97
C ILE A 229 3.98 29.74 -7.07
N SER A 230 3.67 29.26 -5.86
CA SER A 230 2.88 30.03 -4.88
C SER A 230 3.56 31.36 -4.53
N GLN A 231 4.86 31.34 -4.20
CA GLN A 231 5.62 32.57 -3.92
C GLN A 231 5.65 33.52 -5.13
N HIS A 232 5.82 32.97 -6.33
CA HIS A 232 5.78 33.76 -7.55
C HIS A 232 4.41 34.40 -7.80
N ASN A 233 3.32 33.66 -7.56
CA ASN A 233 1.96 34.17 -7.70
C ASN A 233 1.66 35.26 -6.68
N ALA A 234 2.11 35.12 -5.43
CA ALA A 234 1.98 36.15 -4.41
C ALA A 234 2.71 37.44 -4.82
N ALA A 235 3.98 37.34 -5.23
CA ALA A 235 4.76 38.49 -5.70
C ALA A 235 4.15 39.15 -6.96
N SER A 236 3.73 38.35 -7.94
CA SER A 236 3.08 38.86 -9.15
C SER A 236 1.74 39.54 -8.85
N SER A 237 1.01 39.05 -7.85
CA SER A 237 -0.23 39.67 -7.40
C SER A 237 0.00 41.01 -6.73
N GLU A 238 1.07 41.15 -5.94
CA GLU A 238 1.46 42.45 -5.36
C GLU A 238 1.82 43.46 -6.45
N GLU A 239 2.58 43.05 -7.46
CA GLU A 239 2.92 43.91 -8.62
C GLU A 239 1.66 44.30 -9.43
N MET A 240 0.74 43.34 -9.61
CA MET A 240 -0.53 43.58 -10.31
C MET A 240 -1.44 44.54 -9.54
N ALA A 241 -1.51 44.41 -8.21
CA ALA A 241 -2.23 45.34 -7.34
C ALA A 241 -1.65 46.77 -7.46
N ALA A 242 -0.33 46.93 -7.36
CA ALA A 242 0.33 48.22 -7.51
C ALA A 242 0.09 48.87 -8.88
N THR A 243 0.19 48.08 -9.96
CA THR A 243 -0.08 48.55 -11.33
C THR A 243 -1.55 48.96 -11.49
N SER A 244 -2.46 48.24 -10.84
CA SER A 244 -3.90 48.50 -10.88
C SER A 244 -4.28 49.79 -10.15
N GLU A 245 -3.65 50.07 -9.02
CA GLU A 245 -3.77 51.36 -8.32
C GLU A 245 -3.26 52.51 -9.19
N GLU A 246 -2.14 52.31 -9.90
CA GLU A 246 -1.61 53.31 -10.82
C GLU A 246 -2.56 53.56 -12.00
N LEU A 247 -3.14 52.51 -12.59
CA LEU A 247 -4.15 52.61 -13.66
C LEU A 247 -5.38 53.37 -13.17
N ALA A 248 -5.88 53.05 -11.97
CA ALA A 248 -7.01 53.73 -11.39
C ALA A 248 -6.74 55.23 -11.15
N SER A 249 -5.56 55.54 -10.61
CA SER A 249 -5.09 56.91 -10.41
C SER A 249 -4.95 57.68 -11.73
N LYS A 250 -4.41 57.05 -12.78
CA LYS A 250 -4.31 57.64 -14.13
C LYS A 250 -5.69 57.93 -14.74
N GLY A 251 -6.67 57.03 -14.55
CA GLY A 251 -8.06 57.26 -14.96
C GLY A 251 -8.64 58.51 -14.29
N VAL A 252 -8.52 58.62 -12.96
CA VAL A 252 -8.96 59.81 -12.21
C VAL A 252 -8.24 61.08 -12.68
N LYS A 253 -6.94 61.01 -12.94
CA LYS A 253 -6.13 62.14 -13.42
C LYS A 253 -6.55 62.60 -14.83
N LEU A 254 -6.84 61.67 -15.74
CA LEU A 254 -7.36 61.96 -17.08
C LEU A 254 -8.69 62.71 -17.00
N LYS A 255 -9.62 62.23 -16.16
CA LYS A 255 -10.91 62.87 -15.91
C LYS A 255 -10.75 64.29 -15.37
N ASN A 256 -9.86 64.48 -14.39
CA ASN A 256 -9.58 65.80 -13.82
C ASN A 256 -8.97 66.76 -14.87
N THR A 257 -8.10 66.27 -15.75
CA THR A 257 -7.42 67.08 -16.78
C THR A 257 -8.41 67.67 -17.79
N VAL A 258 -9.47 66.92 -18.13
CA VAL A 258 -10.49 67.38 -19.09
C VAL A 258 -11.71 68.05 -18.43
N SER A 259 -11.74 68.14 -17.09
CA SER A 259 -12.89 68.65 -16.32
C SER A 259 -13.23 70.13 -16.58
N TYR A 260 -12.29 70.91 -17.12
CA TYR A 260 -12.50 72.31 -17.50
C TYR A 260 -13.46 72.48 -18.70
N PHE A 261 -13.56 71.48 -19.58
CA PHE A 261 -14.39 71.56 -20.78
C PHE A 261 -15.87 71.32 -20.46
N ASP A 262 -16.73 72.28 -20.81
CA ASP A 262 -18.18 72.10 -20.76
C ASP A 262 -18.66 71.17 -21.90
N ILE A 263 -18.89 69.92 -21.53
CA ILE A 263 -19.39 68.86 -22.40
C ILE A 263 -20.91 68.94 -22.67
N GLY A 264 -21.61 69.93 -22.09
CA GLY A 264 -23.06 69.99 -22.09
C GLY A 264 -23.64 69.00 -21.08
N LYS A 265 -24.62 69.44 -20.29
CA LYS A 265 -25.31 68.52 -19.38
C LYS A 265 -26.03 67.43 -20.19
N LYS A 266 -25.97 66.19 -19.69
CA LYS A 266 -26.91 65.13 -20.05
C LYS A 266 -28.35 65.60 -19.84
#